data_AF-A0A1H1HIW3-F1
#
_entry.id   AF-A0A1H1HIW3-F1
#
_cell.length_a   1.000
_cell.length_b   1.000
_cell.length_c   1.000
_cell.angle_alpha   90.00
_cell.angle_beta   90.00
_cell.angle_gamma   90.00
#
_symmetry.space_group_name_H-M   'P 1'
#
loop_
_entity.id
_entity.type
_entity.pdbx_description
1 polymer ?
#
loop_
_entity_poly.entity_id
_entity_poly.type
_entity_poly.pdbx_seq_one_letter_code
_entity_poly.pdbx_strand_id
1 'polypeptide(L)'
;MIMETTNQVSSSNVTFVHVRGKTLLSPILKWVLLTMVTLGIYRFWAMTGLRRALWSAIKVGGDQLRYHGTGRELFIGFLIAMTIVVPFYAAIYFLQFMGPKAVYLGSGLSLLGLIVITPYAIFRRRRYILTRTSWRGIRFNLQGSPWKFVRHWIFWTFVSVISFGLALPARYEKLDRILFENSSYGNKELSYTAEAKDYFLVLLPAYVAVFVLLIAFVTLLSKFWFSLFLAFGAAVVIWPFIQARIFRLRTNSIFIGDVTMRSNISSAKFYTAYGIYIVFLLVGFAVTFMAVQFYLDYMSALIPGSVFPQGLGVFGYVIFIPIYGLLLFANMMVLQVMLFEWKMGSLMIFNTDTLHNAIASGELENPVGMGLADALDAGFELV
;
A
#
# COMPACT_ATOMS: atom_id res chain seq x y z
N MET A 1 14.02 -12.81 57.82
CA MET A 1 13.61 -11.45 57.38
C MET A 1 14.18 -11.25 55.98
N ILE A 2 13.51 -11.81 54.97
CA ILE A 2 13.91 -11.71 53.57
C ILE A 2 12.98 -10.66 52.97
N MET A 3 13.53 -9.49 52.65
CA MET A 3 12.78 -8.42 51.98
C MET A 3 12.43 -8.89 50.56
N GLU A 4 11.14 -9.18 50.35
CA GLU A 4 10.54 -9.18 49.02
C GLU A 4 10.69 -7.77 48.43
N THR A 5 11.62 -7.63 47.50
CA THR A 5 11.59 -6.52 46.54
C THR A 5 10.52 -6.85 45.50
N THR A 6 9.26 -6.60 45.88
CA THR A 6 8.17 -6.46 44.91
C THR A 6 8.52 -5.27 44.03
N ASN A 7 9.18 -5.54 42.91
CA ASN A 7 9.33 -4.59 41.83
C ASN A 7 7.93 -4.15 41.42
N GLN A 8 7.57 -2.95 41.86
CA GLN A 8 6.42 -2.22 41.37
C GLN A 8 6.63 -2.01 39.89
N VAL A 9 5.96 -2.84 39.08
CA VAL A 9 5.69 -2.52 37.68
C VAL A 9 4.84 -1.26 37.73
N SER A 10 5.53 -0.11 37.63
CA SER A 10 4.94 1.20 37.40
C SER A 10 3.77 1.02 36.45
N SER A 11 2.57 1.42 36.90
CA SER A 11 1.35 1.42 36.09
C SER A 11 1.62 2.20 34.80
N SER A 12 2.06 1.50 33.76
CA SER A 12 2.30 2.10 32.46
C SER A 12 0.94 2.57 31.98
N ASN A 13 0.76 3.87 31.81
CA ASN A 13 -0.47 4.43 31.26
C ASN A 13 -0.69 3.85 29.86
N VAL A 14 -1.55 2.83 29.77
CA VAL A 14 -1.88 2.17 28.51
C VAL A 14 -2.94 3.01 27.83
N THR A 15 -2.58 3.58 26.69
CA THR A 15 -3.51 4.27 25.82
C THR A 15 -3.97 3.32 24.73
N PHE A 16 -5.26 3.01 24.72
CA PHE A 16 -5.87 2.28 23.61
C PHE A 16 -6.15 3.22 22.44
N VAL A 17 -5.84 2.73 21.24
CA VAL A 17 -6.24 3.42 20.02
C VAL A 17 -7.70 3.11 19.73
N HIS A 18 -8.57 4.06 20.05
CA HIS A 18 -9.99 3.95 19.71
C HIS A 18 -10.20 4.48 18.29
N VAL A 19 -10.72 3.62 17.43
CA VAL A 19 -11.22 4.00 16.10
C VAL A 19 -12.73 4.15 16.20
N ARG A 20 -13.23 5.39 16.11
CA ARG A 20 -14.68 5.62 16.12
C ARG A 20 -15.26 5.09 14.81
N GLY A 21 -16.13 4.08 14.87
CA GLY A 21 -16.87 3.53 13.74
C GLY A 21 -17.92 4.51 13.20
N LYS A 22 -17.47 5.65 12.67
CA LYS A 22 -18.34 6.53 11.88
C LYS A 22 -18.75 5.75 10.64
N THR A 23 -20.00 5.87 10.21
CA THR A 23 -20.51 5.30 8.96
C THR A 23 -19.75 5.92 7.77
N LEU A 24 -18.59 5.37 7.42
CA LEU A 24 -17.78 5.81 6.29
C LEU A 24 -18.40 5.41 4.95
N LEU A 25 -19.36 4.49 4.95
CA LEU A 25 -20.05 4.02 3.75
C LEU A 25 -20.69 5.16 2.94
N SER A 26 -21.42 6.07 3.59
CA SER A 26 -22.08 7.18 2.90
C SER A 26 -21.08 8.15 2.24
N PRO A 27 -20.04 8.65 2.94
CA PRO A 27 -18.97 9.43 2.32
C PRO A 27 -18.23 8.68 1.20
N ILE A 28 -17.89 7.40 1.39
CA ILE A 28 -17.17 6.59 0.40
C ILE A 28 -18.01 6.46 -0.87
N LEU A 29 -19.31 6.15 -0.76
CA LEU A 29 -20.19 6.04 -1.91
C LEU A 29 -20.26 7.37 -2.68
N LYS A 30 -20.41 8.49 -1.97
CA LYS A 30 -20.38 9.83 -2.58
C LYS A 30 -19.06 10.08 -3.32
N TRP A 31 -17.93 9.73 -2.73
CA TRP A 31 -16.62 9.92 -3.35
C TRP A 31 -16.39 9.03 -4.56
N VAL A 32 -16.84 7.77 -4.53
CA VAL A 32 -16.77 6.86 -5.68
C VAL A 32 -17.63 7.37 -6.83
N LEU A 33 -18.88 7.79 -6.55
CA LEU A 33 -19.79 8.35 -7.55
C LEU A 33 -19.21 9.62 -8.19
N LEU A 34 -18.68 10.55 -7.38
CA LEU A 34 -18.02 11.75 -7.91
C LEU A 34 -16.77 11.40 -8.73
N THR A 35 -16.01 10.38 -8.33
CA THR A 35 -14.85 9.91 -9.09
C THR A 35 -15.28 9.32 -10.43
N MET A 36 -16.42 8.62 -10.48
CA MET A 36 -17.01 8.11 -11.72
C MET A 36 -17.44 9.25 -12.65
N VAL A 37 -18.24 10.20 -12.14
CA VAL A 37 -18.74 11.34 -12.93
C VAL A 37 -17.61 12.23 -13.48
N THR A 38 -16.49 12.33 -12.75
CA THR A 38 -15.33 13.14 -13.15
C THR A 38 -14.25 12.33 -13.88
N LEU A 39 -14.55 11.12 -14.35
CA LEU A 39 -13.62 10.24 -15.07
C LEU A 39 -12.29 10.02 -14.35
N GLY A 40 -12.34 9.86 -13.02
CA GLY A 40 -11.19 9.58 -12.17
C GLY A 40 -10.56 10.81 -11.53
N ILE A 41 -10.89 12.05 -11.93
CA ILE A 41 -10.25 13.26 -11.42
C ILE A 41 -10.55 13.46 -9.93
N TYR A 42 -11.78 13.21 -9.47
CA TYR A 42 -12.15 13.45 -8.07
C TYR A 42 -11.44 12.52 -7.06
N ARG A 43 -10.70 11.49 -7.53
CA ARG A 43 -9.97 10.55 -6.67
C ARG A 43 -9.02 11.23 -5.68
N PHE A 44 -8.40 12.35 -6.04
CA PHE A 44 -7.48 13.08 -5.16
C PHE A 44 -8.19 13.71 -3.95
N TRP A 45 -9.40 14.23 -4.15
CA TRP A 45 -10.24 14.74 -3.07
C TRP A 45 -10.87 13.61 -2.26
N ALA A 46 -11.24 12.50 -2.92
CA ALA A 46 -11.71 11.29 -2.26
C ALA A 46 -10.67 10.74 -1.27
N MET A 47 -9.41 10.57 -1.72
CA MET A 47 -8.34 10.01 -0.90
C MET A 47 -7.96 10.93 0.28
N THR A 48 -7.86 12.24 0.06
CA THR A 48 -7.61 13.19 1.17
C THR A 48 -8.80 13.32 2.12
N GLY A 49 -10.03 13.21 1.62
CA GLY A 49 -11.25 13.15 2.43
C GLY A 49 -11.25 11.90 3.32
N LEU A 50 -10.95 10.74 2.73
CA LEU A 50 -10.87 9.47 3.44
C LEU A 50 -9.78 9.51 4.53
N ARG A 51 -8.59 9.99 4.18
CA ARG A 51 -7.47 10.11 5.13
C ARG A 51 -7.83 11.03 6.30
N ARG A 52 -8.46 12.18 6.05
CA ARG A 52 -8.94 13.08 7.13
C ARG A 52 -9.97 12.40 8.02
N ALA A 53 -10.92 11.67 7.43
CA ALA A 53 -11.95 10.96 8.18
C ALA A 53 -11.32 9.90 9.09
N LEU A 54 -10.41 9.09 8.55
CA LEU A 54 -9.69 8.05 9.29
C LEU A 54 -8.78 8.61 10.39
N TRP A 55 -7.98 9.64 10.11
CA TRP A 55 -7.10 10.24 11.12
C TRP A 55 -7.90 10.86 12.28
N SER A 56 -8.99 11.57 11.98
CA SER A 56 -9.86 12.15 13.00
C SER A 56 -10.59 11.10 13.85
N ALA A 57 -10.73 9.87 13.33
CA ALA A 57 -11.33 8.77 14.05
C ALA A 57 -10.35 8.11 15.03
N ILE A 58 -9.05 8.33 14.88
CA ILE A 58 -8.02 7.80 15.77
C ILE A 58 -7.86 8.73 16.96
N LYS A 59 -8.07 8.19 18.17
CA LYS A 59 -7.74 8.86 19.43
C LYS A 59 -6.56 8.17 20.11
N VAL A 60 -5.58 8.96 20.50
CA VAL A 60 -4.41 8.57 21.30
C VAL A 60 -4.33 9.52 22.49
N GLY A 61 -4.44 9.00 23.70
CA GLY A 61 -4.28 9.75 24.95
C GLY A 61 -5.37 10.79 25.15
N GLY A 62 -6.60 10.49 24.69
CA GLY A 62 -7.73 11.42 24.67
C GLY A 62 -7.78 12.34 23.44
N ASP A 63 -6.64 12.60 22.79
CA ASP A 63 -6.50 13.53 21.67
C ASP A 63 -6.58 12.85 20.30
N GLN A 64 -7.16 13.56 19.33
CA GLN A 64 -7.32 13.06 17.96
C GLN A 64 -6.10 13.36 17.10
N LEU A 65 -5.77 12.45 16.20
CA LEU A 65 -4.86 12.79 15.09
C LEU A 65 -5.57 13.69 14.09
N ARG A 66 -4.81 14.60 13.48
CA ARG A 66 -5.27 15.48 12.41
C ARG A 66 -4.41 15.29 11.18
N TYR A 67 -5.05 15.34 10.02
CA TYR A 67 -4.40 15.30 8.72
C TYR A 67 -4.67 16.60 7.97
N HIS A 68 -3.60 17.27 7.53
CA HIS A 68 -3.63 18.61 6.93
C HIS A 68 -3.46 18.61 5.41
N GLY A 69 -3.23 17.45 4.78
CA GLY A 69 -3.01 17.36 3.34
C GLY A 69 -4.30 17.60 2.56
N THR A 70 -4.17 18.22 1.39
CA THR A 70 -5.29 18.62 0.53
C THR A 70 -5.33 17.85 -0.79
N GLY A 71 -6.52 17.68 -1.38
CA GLY A 71 -6.67 17.07 -2.71
C GLY A 71 -5.99 17.89 -3.82
N ARG A 72 -5.92 19.22 -3.66
CA ARG A 72 -5.23 20.11 -4.61
C ARG A 72 -3.73 19.85 -4.65
N GLU A 73 -3.09 19.69 -3.48
CA GLU A 73 -1.67 19.34 -3.39
C GLU A 73 -1.37 18.04 -4.12
N LEU A 74 -2.20 17.01 -3.92
CA LEU A 74 -2.09 15.73 -4.62
C LEU A 74 -2.22 15.87 -6.14
N PHE A 75 -3.25 16.58 -6.58
CA PHE A 75 -3.53 16.77 -8.00
C PHE A 75 -2.39 17.51 -8.71
N ILE A 76 -1.87 18.58 -8.10
CA ILE A 76 -0.71 19.32 -8.64
C ILE A 76 0.53 18.41 -8.68
N GLY A 77 0.79 17.66 -7.60
CA GLY A 77 1.90 16.71 -7.58
C GLY A 77 1.77 15.69 -8.72
N PHE A 78 0.57 15.16 -8.96
CA PHE A 78 0.29 14.21 -10.03
C PHE A 78 0.52 14.81 -11.41
N LEU A 79 0.09 16.06 -11.65
CA LEU A 79 0.36 16.75 -12.91
C LEU A 79 1.87 16.93 -13.16
N ILE A 80 2.63 17.29 -12.11
CA ILE A 80 4.09 17.41 -12.18
C ILE A 80 4.75 16.03 -12.40
N ALA A 81 4.18 14.96 -11.85
CA ALA A 81 4.64 13.60 -12.14
C ALA A 81 4.40 13.24 -13.61
N MET A 82 3.23 13.58 -14.16
CA MET A 82 2.85 13.31 -15.54
C MET A 82 3.74 14.02 -16.56
N THR A 83 4.26 15.22 -16.27
CA THR A 83 5.21 15.89 -17.16
C THR A 83 6.54 15.15 -17.31
N ILE A 84 6.88 14.24 -16.40
CA ILE A 84 8.05 13.36 -16.50
C ILE A 84 7.66 12.01 -17.08
N VAL A 85 6.59 11.40 -16.55
CA VAL A 85 6.17 10.03 -16.90
C VAL A 85 5.68 9.94 -18.34
N VAL A 86 4.83 10.87 -18.80
CA VAL A 86 4.24 10.80 -20.14
C VAL A 86 5.31 10.91 -21.23
N PRO A 87 6.23 11.90 -21.23
CA PRO A 87 7.29 11.96 -22.22
C PRO A 87 8.23 10.76 -22.17
N PHE A 88 8.53 10.25 -20.97
CA PHE A 88 9.38 9.07 -20.81
C PHE A 88 8.77 7.83 -21.49
N TYR A 89 7.49 7.54 -21.22
CA TYR A 89 6.81 6.41 -21.86
C TYR A 89 6.51 6.65 -23.34
N ALA A 90 6.23 7.89 -23.74
CA ALA A 90 6.08 8.25 -25.16
C ALA A 90 7.38 7.98 -25.92
N ALA A 91 8.54 8.40 -25.39
CA ALA A 91 9.84 8.13 -25.99
C ALA A 91 10.10 6.62 -26.13
N ILE A 92 9.81 5.83 -25.10
CA ILE A 92 9.91 4.37 -25.15
C ILE A 92 8.96 3.78 -26.20
N TYR A 93 7.75 4.31 -26.31
CA TYR A 93 6.80 3.90 -27.33
C TYR A 93 7.33 4.20 -28.75
N PHE A 94 7.93 5.37 -28.96
CA PHE A 94 8.55 5.73 -30.23
C PHE A 94 9.71 4.81 -30.63
N LEU A 95 10.47 4.26 -29.67
CA LEU A 95 11.53 3.28 -29.95
C LEU A 95 11.00 2.03 -30.66
N GLN A 96 9.70 1.72 -30.56
CA GLN A 96 9.11 0.57 -31.24
C GLN A 96 9.13 0.70 -32.77
N PHE A 97 9.13 1.93 -33.30
CA PHE A 97 9.21 2.17 -34.74
C PHE A 97 10.64 2.08 -35.30
N MET A 98 11.66 2.02 -34.44
CA MET A 98 13.07 1.99 -34.83
C MET A 98 13.63 0.56 -35.01
N GLY A 99 12.76 -0.45 -34.96
CA GLY A 99 13.07 -1.87 -35.19
C GLY A 99 13.34 -2.69 -33.91
N PRO A 100 13.55 -4.01 -34.04
CA PRO A 100 13.52 -4.95 -32.90
C PRO A 100 14.54 -4.65 -31.79
N LYS A 101 15.76 -4.22 -32.15
CA LYS A 101 16.81 -3.87 -31.16
C LYS A 101 16.38 -2.70 -30.27
N ALA A 102 15.72 -1.71 -30.84
CA ALA A 102 15.21 -0.56 -30.09
C ALA A 102 14.03 -0.92 -29.19
N VAL A 103 13.20 -1.90 -29.59
CA VAL A 103 12.13 -2.47 -28.74
C VAL A 103 12.71 -3.11 -27.46
N TYR A 104 13.77 -3.93 -27.59
CA TYR A 104 14.41 -4.53 -26.42
C TYR A 104 15.03 -3.48 -25.49
N LEU A 105 15.67 -2.45 -26.07
CA LEU A 105 16.18 -1.32 -25.31
C LEU A 105 15.06 -0.56 -24.58
N GLY A 106 13.97 -0.23 -25.27
CA GLY A 106 12.81 0.44 -24.69
C GLY A 106 12.15 -0.36 -23.57
N SER A 107 12.07 -1.69 -23.73
CA SER A 107 11.57 -2.60 -22.69
C SER A 107 12.50 -2.66 -21.47
N GLY A 108 13.82 -2.65 -21.69
CA GLY A 108 14.79 -2.56 -20.59
C GLY A 108 14.68 -1.22 -19.85
N LEU A 109 14.56 -0.12 -20.58
CA LEU A 109 14.40 1.23 -20.01
C LEU A 109 13.09 1.38 -19.22
N SER A 110 11.98 0.80 -19.70
CA SER A 110 10.70 0.85 -18.99
C SER A 110 10.78 0.11 -17.65
N LEU A 111 11.40 -1.07 -17.63
CA LEU A 111 11.63 -1.84 -16.40
C LEU A 111 12.56 -1.09 -15.43
N LEU A 112 13.65 -0.51 -15.93
CA LEU A 112 14.56 0.30 -15.12
C LEU A 112 13.86 1.53 -14.53
N GLY A 113 13.01 2.20 -15.32
CA GLY A 113 12.18 3.31 -14.87
C GLY A 113 11.29 2.88 -13.70
N LEU A 114 10.56 1.77 -13.82
CA LEU A 114 9.71 1.25 -12.74
C LEU A 114 10.51 0.90 -11.48
N ILE A 115 11.66 0.24 -11.62
CA ILE A 115 12.55 -0.15 -10.52
C ILE A 115 13.07 1.06 -9.74
N VAL A 116 13.33 2.19 -10.41
CA VAL A 116 13.86 3.41 -9.77
C VAL A 116 12.74 4.30 -9.20
N ILE A 117 11.67 4.53 -9.95
CA ILE A 117 10.62 5.47 -9.57
C ILE A 117 9.78 4.91 -8.41
N THR A 118 9.55 3.59 -8.35
CA THR A 118 8.77 2.94 -7.28
C THR A 118 9.30 3.23 -5.86
N PRO A 119 10.57 2.91 -5.51
CA PRO A 119 11.08 3.23 -4.18
C PRO A 119 11.17 4.73 -3.90
N TYR A 120 11.42 5.55 -4.93
CA TYR A 120 11.42 7.01 -4.79
C TYR A 120 10.02 7.52 -4.36
N ALA A 121 8.99 7.04 -5.05
CA ALA A 121 7.60 7.34 -4.77
C ALA A 121 7.17 6.86 -3.37
N ILE A 122 7.52 5.63 -2.97
CA ILE A 122 7.22 5.09 -1.64
C ILE A 122 7.78 6.01 -0.53
N PHE A 123 9.04 6.40 -0.63
CA PHE A 123 9.70 7.24 0.37
C PHE A 123 9.07 8.64 0.44
N ARG A 124 8.85 9.28 -0.71
CA ARG A 124 8.23 10.61 -0.77
C ARG A 124 6.76 10.60 -0.32
N ARG A 125 5.99 9.57 -0.67
CA ARG A 125 4.61 9.37 -0.20
C ARG A 125 4.60 9.35 1.32
N ARG A 126 5.42 8.50 1.94
CA ARG A 126 5.49 8.38 3.40
C ARG A 126 5.86 9.70 4.06
N ARG A 127 6.86 10.41 3.52
CA ARG A 127 7.23 11.75 4.01
C ARG A 127 6.07 12.74 3.95
N TYR A 128 5.34 12.79 2.84
CA TYR A 128 4.19 13.68 2.72
C TYR A 128 3.09 13.34 3.73
N ILE A 129 2.79 12.04 3.94
CA ILE A 129 1.79 11.62 4.95
C ILE A 129 2.23 12.09 6.34
N LEU A 130 3.49 11.86 6.72
CA LEU A 130 4.00 12.21 8.04
C LEU A 130 3.99 13.72 8.27
N THR A 131 4.52 14.52 7.33
CA THR A 131 4.55 16.00 7.45
C THR A 131 3.17 16.65 7.47
N ARG A 132 2.14 15.95 6.98
CA ARG A 132 0.73 16.39 7.05
C ARG A 132 -0.03 15.74 8.20
N THR A 133 0.56 14.85 8.97
CA THR A 133 -0.03 14.24 10.16
C THR A 133 0.42 15.00 11.40
N SER A 134 -0.52 15.37 12.27
CA SER A 134 -0.22 15.98 13.56
C SER A 134 -1.02 15.36 14.69
N TRP A 135 -0.43 15.27 15.88
CA TRP A 135 -1.08 14.92 17.13
C TRP A 135 -0.72 15.99 18.16
N ARG A 136 -1.70 16.46 18.95
CA ARG A 136 -1.51 17.57 19.92
C ARG A 136 -0.82 18.83 19.32
N GLY A 137 -1.09 19.11 18.04
CA GLY A 137 -0.50 20.25 17.32
C GLY A 137 0.93 20.03 16.80
N ILE A 138 1.61 18.94 17.18
CA ILE A 138 2.96 18.60 16.75
C ILE A 138 2.89 17.66 15.54
N ARG A 139 3.68 17.95 14.51
CA ARG A 139 3.71 17.16 13.27
C ARG A 139 4.74 16.04 13.34
N PHE A 140 4.48 14.98 12.59
CA PHE A 140 5.50 13.98 12.28
C PHE A 140 6.35 14.46 11.12
N ASN A 141 7.58 13.95 11.02
CA ASN A 141 8.47 14.25 9.92
C ASN A 141 9.23 13.00 9.47
N LEU A 142 9.78 13.01 8.26
CA LEU A 142 10.70 11.99 7.75
C LEU A 142 11.90 12.67 7.10
N GLN A 143 13.05 12.58 7.75
CA GLN A 143 14.32 13.16 7.30
C GLN A 143 15.03 12.23 6.29
N GLY A 144 16.22 12.62 5.84
CA GLY A 144 17.06 11.82 4.93
C GLY A 144 16.84 12.10 3.44
N SER A 145 17.53 11.35 2.58
CA SER A 145 17.46 11.53 1.11
C SER A 145 16.65 10.40 0.45
N PRO A 146 15.65 10.71 -0.40
CA PRO A 146 14.94 9.70 -1.18
C PRO A 146 15.89 8.85 -2.03
N TRP A 147 16.94 9.46 -2.61
CA TRP A 147 17.92 8.75 -3.42
C TRP A 147 18.79 7.78 -2.62
N LYS A 148 19.07 8.10 -1.35
CA LYS A 148 19.74 7.14 -0.45
C LYS A 148 18.84 5.90 -0.26
N PHE A 149 17.54 6.10 -0.03
CA PHE A 149 16.58 4.99 0.07
C PHE A 149 16.49 4.17 -1.22
N VAL A 150 16.39 4.82 -2.39
CA VAL A 150 16.35 4.16 -3.71
C VAL A 150 17.57 3.26 -3.91
N ARG A 151 18.78 3.74 -3.62
CA ARG A 151 20.02 2.93 -3.76
C ARG A 151 19.99 1.68 -2.88
N HIS A 152 19.55 1.80 -1.63
CA HIS A 152 19.43 0.66 -0.72
C HIS A 152 18.34 -0.31 -1.18
N TRP A 153 17.21 0.20 -1.66
CA TRP A 153 16.12 -0.60 -2.19
C TRP A 153 16.55 -1.41 -3.40
N ILE A 154 17.26 -0.79 -4.37
CA ILE A 154 17.76 -1.47 -5.56
C ILE A 154 18.80 -2.53 -5.15
N PHE A 155 19.78 -2.17 -4.32
CA PHE A 155 20.81 -3.09 -3.86
C PHE A 155 20.21 -4.32 -3.17
N TRP A 156 19.37 -4.13 -2.16
CA TRP A 156 18.79 -5.25 -1.42
C TRP A 156 17.76 -6.04 -2.23
N THR A 157 17.07 -5.41 -3.19
CA THR A 157 16.19 -6.14 -4.13
C THR A 157 17.02 -7.01 -5.06
N PHE A 158 18.13 -6.50 -5.60
CA PHE A 158 19.06 -7.26 -6.43
C PHE A 158 19.66 -8.46 -5.67
N VAL A 159 20.15 -8.25 -4.44
CA VAL A 159 20.65 -9.32 -3.57
C VAL A 159 19.54 -10.34 -3.26
N SER A 160 18.30 -9.89 -3.05
CA SER A 160 17.15 -10.79 -2.83
C SER A 160 16.83 -11.63 -4.06
N VAL A 161 16.91 -11.06 -5.27
CA VAL A 161 16.65 -11.80 -6.51
C VAL A 161 17.73 -12.86 -6.76
N ILE A 162 19.02 -12.50 -6.62
CA ILE A 162 20.14 -13.43 -6.82
C ILE A 162 20.13 -14.56 -5.79
N SER A 163 19.72 -14.27 -4.57
CA SER A 163 19.60 -15.28 -3.51
C SER A 163 18.29 -16.07 -3.54
N PHE A 164 17.51 -16.01 -4.63
CA PHE A 164 16.19 -16.66 -4.76
C PHE A 164 15.23 -16.35 -3.60
N GLY A 165 15.29 -15.13 -3.09
CA GLY A 165 14.45 -14.63 -2.01
C GLY A 165 14.99 -14.88 -0.60
N LEU A 166 16.14 -15.55 -0.43
CA LEU A 166 16.71 -15.81 0.89
C LEU A 166 17.13 -14.52 1.62
N ALA A 167 17.55 -13.49 0.89
CA ALA A 167 17.92 -12.19 1.48
C ALA A 167 16.73 -11.24 1.71
N LEU A 168 15.48 -11.67 1.47
CA LEU A 168 14.28 -10.85 1.76
C LEU A 168 14.18 -10.37 3.23
N PRO A 169 14.55 -11.15 4.27
CA PRO A 169 14.45 -10.68 5.65
C PRO A 169 15.39 -9.52 5.93
N ALA A 170 16.63 -9.60 5.42
CA ALA A 170 17.59 -8.50 5.50
C ALA A 170 17.13 -7.27 4.72
N ARG A 171 16.53 -7.47 3.54
CA ARG A 171 15.90 -6.38 2.78
C ARG A 171 14.81 -5.68 3.57
N TYR A 172 13.88 -6.42 4.19
CA TYR A 172 12.82 -5.82 5.00
C TYR A 172 13.37 -5.04 6.18
N GLU A 173 14.30 -5.63 6.94
CA GLU A 173 14.92 -4.98 8.10
C GLU A 173 15.63 -3.67 7.70
N LYS A 174 16.49 -3.68 6.68
CA LYS A 174 17.25 -2.49 6.28
C LYS A 174 16.35 -1.37 5.75
N LEU A 175 15.32 -1.71 4.98
CA LEU A 175 14.40 -0.71 4.43
C LEU A 175 13.48 -0.14 5.50
N ASP A 176 12.92 -0.98 6.37
CA ASP A 176 12.07 -0.51 7.45
C ASP A 176 12.87 0.32 8.45
N ARG A 177 14.10 -0.09 8.79
CA ARG A 177 15.01 0.68 9.63
C ARG A 177 15.25 2.08 9.08
N ILE A 178 15.59 2.22 7.78
CA ILE A 178 15.78 3.54 7.14
C ILE A 178 14.50 4.38 7.24
N LEU A 179 13.32 3.79 7.06
CA LEU A 179 12.07 4.55 7.10
C LEU A 179 11.68 4.96 8.53
N PHE A 180 11.85 4.09 9.51
CA PHE A 180 11.49 4.38 10.90
C PHE A 180 12.53 5.26 11.59
N GLU A 181 13.84 4.97 11.49
CA GLU A 181 14.88 5.76 12.17
C GLU A 181 15.01 7.18 11.64
N ASN A 182 14.68 7.42 10.37
CA ASN A 182 14.62 8.79 9.84
C ASN A 182 13.28 9.49 10.14
N SER A 183 12.29 8.79 10.70
CA SER A 183 11.02 9.40 11.09
C SER A 183 11.13 10.02 12.48
N SER A 184 10.42 11.13 12.70
CA SER A 184 10.35 11.76 14.02
C SER A 184 8.92 12.25 14.33
N TYR A 185 8.61 12.36 15.62
CA TYR A 185 7.47 13.11 16.13
C TYR A 185 7.99 14.40 16.77
N GLY A 186 7.84 15.52 16.05
CA GLY A 186 8.57 16.74 16.39
C GLY A 186 10.07 16.44 16.54
N ASN A 187 10.67 16.88 17.65
CA ASN A 187 12.07 16.64 17.98
C ASN A 187 12.40 15.25 18.55
N LYS A 188 11.44 14.32 18.65
CA LYS A 188 11.68 12.96 19.13
C LYS A 188 11.81 11.99 17.96
N GLU A 189 12.99 11.43 17.76
CA GLU A 189 13.26 10.45 16.72
C GLU A 189 12.65 9.08 17.06
N LEU A 190 12.21 8.37 16.02
CA LEU A 190 11.76 6.99 16.14
C LEU A 190 12.99 6.07 16.13
N SER A 191 12.99 5.03 16.95
CA SER A 191 13.98 3.96 16.87
C SER A 191 13.31 2.63 16.51
N TYR A 192 14.09 1.76 15.87
CA TYR A 192 13.63 0.49 15.33
C TYR A 192 14.51 -0.67 15.80
N THR A 193 13.92 -1.65 16.49
CA THR A 193 14.71 -2.71 17.16
C THR A 193 14.71 -4.04 16.42
N ALA A 194 13.85 -4.27 15.43
CA ALA A 194 13.76 -5.58 14.79
C ALA A 194 15.02 -5.92 14.00
N GLU A 195 15.40 -7.19 14.04
CA GLU A 195 16.54 -7.72 13.31
C GLU A 195 16.10 -8.58 12.11
N ALA A 196 17.04 -8.87 11.20
CA ALA A 196 16.76 -9.72 10.03
C ALA A 196 16.27 -11.12 10.44
N LYS A 197 16.71 -11.64 11.59
CA LYS A 197 16.25 -12.91 12.16
C LYS A 197 14.76 -12.89 12.47
N ASP A 198 14.23 -11.78 12.99
CA ASP A 198 12.81 -11.67 13.33
C ASP A 198 11.95 -11.73 12.07
N TYR A 199 12.39 -11.03 11.01
CA TYR A 199 11.74 -11.12 9.70
C TYR A 199 11.83 -12.52 9.09
N PHE A 200 12.95 -13.22 9.29
CA PHE A 200 13.10 -14.59 8.81
C PHE A 200 12.09 -15.52 9.48
N LEU A 201 11.92 -15.42 10.80
CA LEU A 201 10.90 -16.19 11.54
C LEU A 201 9.48 -15.85 11.10
N VAL A 202 9.21 -14.59 10.77
CA VAL A 202 7.92 -14.16 10.21
C VAL A 202 7.67 -14.75 8.82
N LEU A 203 8.69 -14.82 7.97
CA LEU A 203 8.64 -15.30 6.59
C LEU A 203 8.78 -16.81 6.45
N LEU A 204 9.22 -17.52 7.49
CA LEU A 204 9.43 -18.98 7.48
C LEU A 204 8.25 -19.76 6.86
N PRO A 205 6.96 -19.48 7.17
CA PRO A 205 5.84 -20.18 6.55
C PRO A 205 5.75 -19.98 5.03
N ALA A 206 6.13 -18.79 4.54
CA ALA A 206 6.18 -18.53 3.10
C ALA A 206 7.34 -19.29 2.45
N TYR A 207 8.51 -19.37 3.10
CA TYR A 207 9.63 -20.18 2.60
C TYR A 207 9.28 -21.67 2.52
N VAL A 208 8.67 -22.20 3.58
CA VAL A 208 8.20 -23.60 3.61
C VAL A 208 7.19 -23.85 2.49
N ALA A 209 6.23 -22.94 2.29
CA ALA A 209 5.25 -23.09 1.23
C ALA A 209 5.87 -23.02 -0.17
N VAL A 210 6.77 -22.07 -0.43
CA VAL A 210 7.49 -21.98 -1.70
C VAL A 210 8.30 -23.25 -1.95
N PHE A 211 8.97 -23.79 -0.93
CA PHE A 211 9.71 -25.04 -1.04
C PHE A 211 8.80 -26.23 -1.39
N VAL A 212 7.66 -26.37 -0.72
CA VAL A 212 6.65 -27.41 -1.03
C VAL A 212 6.11 -27.26 -2.45
N LEU A 213 5.80 -26.02 -2.87
CA LEU A 213 5.33 -25.74 -4.22
C LEU A 213 6.38 -26.03 -5.29
N LEU A 214 7.67 -25.79 -5.00
CA LEU A 214 8.76 -26.15 -5.90
C LEU A 214 8.87 -27.67 -6.06
N ILE A 215 8.74 -28.45 -4.99
CA ILE A 215 8.70 -29.92 -5.06
C ILE A 215 7.48 -30.39 -5.87
N ALA A 216 6.30 -29.83 -5.60
CA ALA A 216 5.09 -30.12 -6.35
C ALA A 216 5.23 -29.76 -7.84
N PHE A 217 5.88 -28.63 -8.16
CA PHE A 217 6.14 -28.22 -9.53
C PHE A 217 7.06 -29.20 -10.27
N VAL A 218 8.17 -29.63 -9.64
CA VAL A 218 9.12 -30.59 -10.23
C VAL A 218 8.49 -31.97 -10.44
N THR A 219 7.61 -32.40 -9.54
CA THR A 219 6.89 -33.69 -9.67
C THR A 219 5.74 -33.64 -10.67
N LEU A 220 5.16 -32.46 -10.91
CA LEU A 220 4.03 -32.24 -11.82
C LEU A 220 4.42 -31.51 -13.11
N LEU A 221 5.65 -31.70 -13.62
CA LEU A 221 6.15 -30.98 -14.80
C LEU A 221 5.23 -31.11 -16.04
N SER A 222 4.56 -32.25 -16.21
CA SER A 222 3.58 -32.47 -17.28
C SER A 222 2.29 -31.65 -17.13
N LYS A 223 2.05 -31.04 -15.96
CA LYS A 223 0.87 -30.24 -15.61
C LYS A 223 1.25 -28.80 -15.24
N PHE A 224 2.06 -28.16 -16.08
CA PHE A 224 2.57 -26.80 -15.86
C PHE A 224 1.51 -25.77 -15.46
N TRP A 225 0.37 -25.72 -16.16
CA TRP A 225 -0.71 -24.77 -15.85
C TRP A 225 -1.35 -25.04 -14.48
N PHE A 226 -1.50 -26.31 -14.10
CA PHE A 226 -2.06 -26.69 -12.81
C PHE A 226 -1.12 -26.31 -11.65
N SER A 227 0.19 -26.50 -11.82
CA SER A 227 1.17 -26.13 -10.80
C SER A 227 1.29 -24.61 -10.62
N LEU A 228 1.19 -23.83 -11.71
CA LEU A 228 1.07 -22.37 -11.62
C LEU A 228 -0.20 -21.92 -10.89
N PHE A 229 -1.34 -22.53 -11.19
CA PHE A 229 -2.60 -22.24 -10.50
C PHE A 229 -2.50 -22.55 -9.00
N LEU A 230 -1.92 -23.69 -8.64
CA LEU A 230 -1.69 -24.08 -7.24
C LEU A 230 -0.77 -23.07 -6.53
N ALA A 231 0.31 -22.64 -7.18
CA ALA A 231 1.24 -21.66 -6.63
C ALA A 231 0.56 -20.30 -6.43
N PHE A 232 -0.26 -19.86 -7.39
CA PHE A 232 -1.06 -18.64 -7.27
C PHE A 232 -2.06 -18.72 -6.12
N GLY A 233 -2.82 -19.81 -6.03
CA GLY A 233 -3.78 -20.03 -4.94
C GLY A 233 -3.11 -20.03 -3.57
N ALA A 234 -1.96 -20.70 -3.44
CA ALA A 234 -1.16 -20.69 -2.22
C ALA A 234 -0.66 -19.28 -1.88
N ALA A 235 -0.18 -18.51 -2.86
CA ALA A 235 0.25 -17.13 -2.63
C ALA A 235 -0.90 -16.24 -2.11
N VAL A 236 -2.10 -16.37 -2.68
CA VAL A 236 -3.31 -15.64 -2.22
C VAL A 236 -3.66 -16.00 -0.77
N VAL A 237 -3.50 -17.26 -0.36
CA VAL A 237 -3.79 -17.70 1.01
C VAL A 237 -2.69 -17.28 2.00
N ILE A 238 -1.43 -17.31 1.59
CA ILE A 238 -0.29 -17.02 2.48
C ILE A 238 -0.13 -15.51 2.68
N TRP A 239 -0.42 -14.71 1.66
CA TRP A 239 -0.19 -13.27 1.67
C TRP A 239 -0.84 -12.52 2.84
N PRO A 240 -2.16 -12.68 3.14
CA PRO A 240 -2.81 -12.05 4.29
C PRO A 240 -2.13 -12.36 5.63
N PHE A 241 -1.67 -13.61 5.77
CA PHE A 241 -1.04 -14.09 7.00
C PHE A 241 0.34 -13.48 7.22
N ILE A 242 1.16 -13.40 6.17
CA ILE A 242 2.47 -12.75 6.23
C ILE A 242 2.31 -11.26 6.52
N GLN A 243 1.37 -10.57 5.86
CA GLN A 243 1.10 -9.16 6.10
C GLN A 243 0.69 -8.87 7.56
N ALA A 244 -0.14 -9.72 8.16
CA ALA A 244 -0.51 -9.60 9.57
C ALA A 244 0.71 -9.73 10.50
N ARG A 245 1.59 -10.71 10.25
CA ARG A 245 2.80 -10.93 11.06
C ARG A 245 3.82 -9.81 10.90
N ILE A 246 4.07 -9.36 9.67
CA ILE A 246 4.96 -8.22 9.39
C ILE A 246 4.43 -6.96 10.10
N PHE A 247 3.14 -6.69 10.02
CA PHE A 247 2.54 -5.55 10.71
C PHE A 247 2.73 -5.62 12.23
N ARG A 248 2.52 -6.80 12.84
CA ARG A 248 2.78 -7.00 14.27
C ARG A 248 4.25 -6.77 14.62
N LEU A 249 5.18 -7.37 13.86
CA LEU A 249 6.61 -7.23 14.10
C LEU A 249 7.04 -5.76 14.00
N ARG A 250 6.64 -5.08 12.93
CA ARG A 250 6.92 -3.64 12.73
C ARG A 250 6.41 -2.82 13.90
N THR A 251 5.15 -2.97 14.26
CA THR A 251 4.54 -2.20 15.35
C THR A 251 5.26 -2.43 16.68
N ASN A 252 5.50 -3.70 17.03
CA ASN A 252 6.12 -4.08 18.30
C ASN A 252 7.59 -3.64 18.43
N SER A 253 8.20 -3.20 17.34
CA SER A 253 9.61 -2.83 17.26
C SER A 253 9.82 -1.33 17.06
N ILE A 254 8.75 -0.52 17.12
CA ILE A 254 8.80 0.94 17.02
C ILE A 254 8.80 1.55 18.41
N PHE A 255 9.74 2.45 18.63
CA PHE A 255 9.89 3.24 19.86
C PHE A 255 9.96 4.72 19.52
N ILE A 256 9.39 5.59 20.35
CA ILE A 256 9.51 7.05 20.26
C ILE A 256 9.98 7.54 21.62
N GLY A 257 11.30 7.66 21.81
CA GLY A 257 11.86 7.77 23.15
C GLY A 257 11.42 6.58 24.00
N ASP A 258 10.72 6.83 25.10
CA ASP A 258 10.22 5.80 26.03
C ASP A 258 8.82 5.26 25.66
N VAL A 259 8.21 5.79 24.61
CA VAL A 259 6.91 5.31 24.12
C VAL A 259 7.09 4.06 23.30
N THR A 260 6.35 3.02 23.66
CA THR A 260 6.33 1.75 22.92
C THR A 260 4.95 1.52 22.31
N MET A 261 4.93 0.92 21.12
CA MET A 261 3.69 0.50 20.46
C MET A 261 3.63 -1.01 20.45
N ARG A 262 2.45 -1.59 20.74
CA ARG A 262 2.20 -3.02 20.58
C ARG A 262 0.92 -3.27 19.80
N SER A 263 0.92 -4.29 18.95
CA SER A 263 -0.27 -4.79 18.27
C SER A 263 -0.45 -6.28 18.52
N ASN A 264 -1.68 -6.67 18.86
CA ASN A 264 -2.08 -8.08 18.90
C ASN A 264 -3.08 -8.43 17.79
N ILE A 265 -2.92 -7.84 16.59
CA ILE A 265 -3.84 -8.12 15.49
C ILE A 265 -3.83 -9.61 15.09
N SER A 266 -5.01 -10.20 14.96
CA SER A 266 -5.16 -11.56 14.46
C SER A 266 -5.06 -11.59 12.93
N SER A 267 -4.41 -12.63 12.39
CA SER A 267 -4.38 -12.90 10.94
C SER A 267 -5.78 -13.12 10.37
N ALA A 268 -6.75 -13.56 11.17
CA ALA A 268 -8.14 -13.76 10.75
C ALA A 268 -8.76 -12.47 10.18
N LYS A 269 -8.44 -11.31 10.78
CA LYS A 269 -8.91 -10.01 10.27
C LYS A 269 -8.39 -9.75 8.86
N PHE A 270 -7.12 -10.02 8.58
CA PHE A 270 -6.59 -9.86 7.23
C PHE A 270 -7.31 -10.80 6.23
N TYR A 271 -7.54 -12.07 6.61
CA TYR A 271 -8.31 -12.98 5.76
C TYR A 271 -9.72 -12.50 5.45
N THR A 272 -10.44 -11.95 6.43
CA THR A 272 -11.77 -11.38 6.20
C THR A 272 -11.72 -10.20 5.22
N ALA A 273 -10.75 -9.29 5.38
CA ALA A 273 -10.58 -8.13 4.49
C ALA A 273 -10.28 -8.55 3.05
N TYR A 274 -9.29 -9.44 2.86
CA TYR A 274 -8.93 -9.94 1.54
C TYR A 274 -10.02 -10.83 0.93
N GLY A 275 -10.73 -11.62 1.74
CA GLY A 275 -11.86 -12.43 1.28
C GLY A 275 -13.01 -11.57 0.73
N ILE A 276 -13.39 -10.53 1.47
CA ILE A 276 -14.36 -9.53 0.99
C ILE A 276 -13.86 -8.88 -0.30
N TYR A 277 -12.61 -8.43 -0.34
CA TYR A 277 -12.01 -7.83 -1.54
C TYR A 277 -12.07 -8.76 -2.76
N ILE A 278 -11.75 -10.06 -2.60
CA ILE A 278 -11.81 -11.04 -3.67
C ILE A 278 -13.26 -11.25 -4.14
N VAL A 279 -14.22 -11.36 -3.22
CA VAL A 279 -15.65 -11.49 -3.59
C VAL A 279 -16.12 -10.28 -4.38
N PHE A 280 -15.84 -9.06 -3.92
CA PHE A 280 -16.18 -7.83 -4.66
C PHE A 280 -15.47 -7.75 -6.01
N LEU A 281 -14.22 -8.20 -6.10
CA LEU A 281 -13.47 -8.25 -7.36
C LEU A 281 -14.11 -9.22 -8.36
N LEU A 282 -14.47 -10.43 -7.90
CA LEU A 282 -15.11 -11.45 -8.73
C LEU A 282 -16.52 -11.04 -9.16
N VAL A 283 -17.33 -10.49 -8.25
CA VAL A 283 -18.66 -9.95 -8.57
C VAL A 283 -18.55 -8.79 -9.56
N GLY A 284 -17.65 -7.84 -9.31
CA GLY A 284 -17.42 -6.71 -10.22
C GLY A 284 -16.95 -7.17 -11.61
N PHE A 285 -16.08 -8.17 -11.67
CA PHE A 285 -15.64 -8.78 -12.92
C PHE A 285 -16.79 -9.47 -13.64
N ALA A 286 -17.57 -10.30 -12.95
CA ALA A 286 -18.71 -11.01 -13.51
C ALA A 286 -19.78 -10.04 -14.05
N VAL A 287 -20.14 -9.01 -13.29
CA VAL A 287 -21.11 -7.98 -13.73
C VAL A 287 -20.61 -7.24 -14.96
N THR A 288 -19.33 -6.82 -14.96
CA THR A 288 -18.74 -6.13 -16.11
C THR A 288 -18.69 -7.05 -17.33
N PHE A 289 -18.27 -8.30 -17.14
CA PHE A 289 -18.21 -9.30 -18.21
C PHE A 289 -19.59 -9.58 -18.81
N MET A 290 -20.61 -9.81 -17.96
CA MET A 290 -21.99 -10.00 -18.40
C MET A 290 -22.51 -8.78 -19.17
N ALA A 291 -22.21 -7.56 -18.71
CA ALA A 291 -22.62 -6.36 -19.39
C ALA A 291 -21.93 -6.16 -20.76
N VAL A 292 -20.64 -6.52 -20.86
CA VAL A 292 -19.91 -6.56 -22.15
C VAL A 292 -20.57 -7.56 -23.09
N GLN A 293 -20.80 -8.80 -22.64
CA GLN A 293 -21.42 -9.84 -23.47
C GLN A 293 -22.81 -9.42 -23.95
N PHE A 294 -23.65 -8.91 -23.03
CA PHE A 294 -24.97 -8.41 -23.37
C PHE A 294 -24.91 -7.29 -24.43
N TYR A 295 -23.97 -6.36 -24.31
CA TYR A 295 -23.77 -5.31 -25.32
C TYR A 295 -23.38 -5.89 -26.69
N LEU A 296 -22.44 -6.85 -26.72
CA LEU A 296 -22.02 -7.50 -27.96
C LEU A 296 -23.18 -8.25 -28.63
N ASP A 297 -23.95 -9.00 -27.85
CA ASP A 297 -25.12 -9.75 -28.31
C ASP A 297 -26.20 -8.81 -28.85
N TYR A 298 -26.52 -7.73 -28.11
CA TYR A 298 -27.50 -6.72 -28.52
C TYR A 298 -27.11 -6.06 -29.84
N MET A 299 -25.84 -5.66 -29.99
CA MET A 299 -25.36 -5.10 -31.24
C MET A 299 -25.51 -6.13 -32.37
N SER A 300 -25.27 -7.42 -32.11
CA SER A 300 -25.24 -8.44 -33.18
C SER A 300 -26.63 -8.73 -33.73
N ALA A 301 -27.64 -8.59 -32.86
CA ALA A 301 -29.04 -8.68 -33.24
C ALA A 301 -29.52 -7.47 -34.06
N LEU A 302 -28.98 -6.26 -33.82
CA LEU A 302 -29.31 -5.05 -34.58
C LEU A 302 -28.78 -5.07 -36.02
N ILE A 303 -27.66 -5.76 -36.26
CA ILE A 303 -27.07 -5.89 -37.59
C ILE A 303 -26.85 -7.38 -37.91
N PRO A 304 -27.91 -8.11 -38.29
CA PRO A 304 -27.85 -9.53 -38.59
C PRO A 304 -26.85 -9.82 -39.71
N GLY A 305 -25.97 -10.81 -39.52
CA GLY A 305 -24.94 -11.19 -40.48
C GLY A 305 -23.68 -10.32 -40.45
N SER A 306 -23.64 -9.27 -39.63
CA SER A 306 -22.37 -8.62 -39.31
C SER A 306 -21.54 -9.54 -38.43
N VAL A 307 -20.46 -10.09 -38.99
CA VAL A 307 -19.33 -10.50 -38.16
C VAL A 307 -18.76 -9.19 -37.66
N PHE A 308 -19.09 -8.78 -36.43
CA PHE A 308 -18.44 -7.61 -35.88
C PHE A 308 -16.94 -7.82 -35.98
N PRO A 309 -16.23 -7.02 -36.78
CA PRO A 309 -14.78 -7.08 -36.76
C PRO A 309 -14.36 -6.84 -35.31
N GLN A 310 -13.26 -7.44 -34.87
CA GLN A 310 -12.74 -7.28 -33.51
C GLN A 310 -12.78 -5.82 -33.01
N GLY A 311 -12.69 -4.83 -33.93
CA GLY A 311 -12.86 -3.40 -33.67
C GLY A 311 -14.21 -2.90 -33.11
N LEU A 312 -15.37 -3.52 -33.40
CA LEU A 312 -16.64 -3.12 -32.76
C LEU A 312 -16.76 -3.67 -31.33
N GLY A 313 -16.17 -4.84 -31.07
CA GLY A 313 -15.99 -5.36 -29.72
C GLY A 313 -15.05 -4.50 -28.87
N VAL A 314 -14.03 -3.89 -29.49
CA VAL A 314 -13.12 -2.94 -28.82
C VAL A 314 -13.89 -1.77 -28.20
N PHE A 315 -14.95 -1.23 -28.82
CA PHE A 315 -15.74 -0.14 -28.20
C PHE A 315 -16.43 -0.58 -26.90
N GLY A 316 -16.92 -1.81 -26.84
CA GLY A 316 -17.43 -2.39 -25.59
C GLY A 316 -16.34 -2.36 -24.52
N TYR A 317 -15.17 -2.93 -24.80
CA TYR A 317 -14.05 -2.92 -23.86
C TYR A 317 -13.59 -1.51 -23.47
N VAL A 318 -13.59 -0.55 -24.39
CA VAL A 318 -13.22 0.85 -24.12
C VAL A 318 -14.16 1.52 -23.11
N ILE A 319 -15.46 1.17 -23.11
CA ILE A 319 -16.44 1.70 -22.15
C ILE A 319 -16.35 0.93 -20.81
N PHE A 320 -16.22 -0.39 -20.86
CA PHE A 320 -16.27 -1.23 -19.67
C PHE A 320 -14.96 -1.25 -18.86
N ILE A 321 -13.80 -1.04 -19.49
CA ILE A 321 -12.51 -0.97 -18.79
C ILE A 321 -12.49 0.19 -17.76
N PRO A 322 -12.86 1.44 -18.11
CA PRO A 322 -12.98 2.52 -17.14
C PRO A 322 -13.95 2.22 -15.99
N ILE A 323 -15.11 1.61 -16.30
CA ILE A 323 -16.11 1.23 -15.28
C ILE A 323 -15.52 0.20 -14.32
N TYR A 324 -14.86 -0.83 -14.84
CA TYR A 324 -14.19 -1.83 -14.01
C TYR A 324 -13.04 -1.21 -13.20
N GLY A 325 -12.28 -0.30 -13.78
CA GLY A 325 -11.25 0.47 -13.06
C GLY A 325 -11.81 1.27 -11.89
N LEU A 326 -13.01 1.85 -12.04
CA LEU A 326 -13.72 2.55 -10.96
C LEU A 326 -14.24 1.59 -9.88
N LEU A 327 -14.76 0.41 -10.27
CA LEU A 327 -15.15 -0.63 -9.32
C LEU A 327 -13.94 -1.16 -8.54
N LEU A 328 -12.81 -1.36 -9.21
CA LEU A 328 -11.54 -1.72 -8.56
C LEU A 328 -11.09 -0.62 -7.60
N PHE A 329 -11.15 0.66 -8.00
CA PHE A 329 -10.84 1.79 -7.13
C PHE A 329 -11.70 1.76 -5.85
N ALA A 330 -13.02 1.58 -5.99
CA ALA A 330 -13.94 1.49 -4.86
C ALA A 330 -13.63 0.29 -3.96
N ASN A 331 -13.41 -0.88 -4.53
CA ASN A 331 -13.07 -2.11 -3.82
C ASN A 331 -11.74 -1.96 -3.04
N MET A 332 -10.74 -1.33 -3.65
CA MET A 332 -9.46 -1.05 -3.00
C MET A 332 -9.60 -0.05 -1.84
N MET A 333 -10.45 0.98 -1.97
CA MET A 333 -10.75 1.88 -0.84
C MET A 333 -11.36 1.12 0.34
N VAL A 334 -12.32 0.22 0.08
CA VAL A 334 -12.94 -0.61 1.13
C VAL A 334 -11.90 -1.49 1.81
N LEU A 335 -11.07 -2.20 1.04
CA LEU A 335 -9.99 -3.02 1.58
C LEU A 335 -9.07 -2.21 2.50
N GLN A 336 -8.64 -1.02 2.06
CA GLN A 336 -7.74 -0.18 2.85
C GLN A 336 -8.40 0.35 4.12
N VAL A 337 -9.68 0.74 4.08
CA VAL A 337 -10.42 1.18 5.27
C VAL A 337 -10.50 0.05 6.28
N MET A 338 -10.91 -1.15 5.86
CA MET A 338 -11.02 -2.30 6.75
C MET A 338 -9.67 -2.66 7.39
N LEU A 339 -8.61 -2.74 6.56
CA LEU A 339 -7.26 -3.02 7.05
C LEU A 339 -6.78 -1.92 7.99
N PHE A 340 -7.03 -0.65 7.68
CA PHE A 340 -6.65 0.48 8.52
C PHE A 340 -7.35 0.45 9.87
N GLU A 341 -8.67 0.35 9.89
CA GLU A 341 -9.47 0.33 11.12
C GLU A 341 -9.06 -0.83 12.02
N TRP A 342 -8.84 -2.01 11.44
CA TRP A 342 -8.41 -3.18 12.20
C TRP A 342 -6.97 -3.09 12.69
N LYS A 343 -6.05 -2.57 11.87
CA LYS A 343 -4.66 -2.28 12.27
C LYS A 343 -4.66 -1.29 13.43
N MET A 344 -5.27 -0.13 13.26
CA MET A 344 -5.28 0.94 14.26
C MET A 344 -6.02 0.54 15.53
N GLY A 345 -7.19 -0.12 15.42
CA GLY A 345 -7.94 -0.61 16.58
C GLY A 345 -7.28 -1.75 17.35
N SER A 346 -6.16 -2.30 16.84
CA SER A 346 -5.35 -3.30 17.56
C SER A 346 -4.16 -2.71 18.31
N LEU A 347 -3.91 -1.40 18.16
CA LEU A 347 -2.75 -0.74 18.73
C LEU A 347 -2.97 -0.37 20.20
N MET A 348 -1.97 -0.70 21.00
CA MET A 348 -1.81 -0.25 22.38
C MET A 348 -0.52 0.57 22.46
N ILE A 349 -0.60 1.77 22.99
CA ILE A 349 0.53 2.68 23.12
C ILE A 349 0.81 2.88 24.61
N PHE A 350 2.05 2.67 25.03
CA PHE A 350 2.47 2.76 26.42
C PHE A 350 3.29 4.04 26.64
N ASN A 351 3.21 4.61 27.84
CA ASN A 351 4.01 5.77 28.28
C ASN A 351 3.80 7.05 27.45
N THR A 352 2.60 7.26 26.91
CA THR A 352 2.27 8.41 26.05
C THR A 352 2.53 9.77 26.71
N ASP A 353 2.56 9.83 28.04
CA ASP A 353 2.81 11.06 28.80
C ASP A 353 4.21 11.63 28.56
N THR A 354 5.19 10.79 28.22
CA THR A 354 6.57 11.23 27.92
C THR A 354 6.64 12.13 26.67
N LEU A 355 5.62 12.10 25.82
CA LEU A 355 5.53 12.93 24.61
C LEU A 355 4.95 14.33 24.86
N HIS A 356 4.53 14.67 26.09
CA HIS A 356 4.07 16.03 26.41
C HIS A 356 5.15 17.11 26.19
N ASN A 357 6.43 16.74 26.34
CA ASN A 357 7.56 17.64 26.20
C ASN A 357 8.11 17.71 24.77
N ALA A 358 7.45 17.09 23.80
CA ALA A 358 7.89 17.15 22.41
C ALA A 358 7.73 18.59 21.88
N ILE A 359 8.70 19.03 21.09
CA ILE A 359 8.72 20.34 20.46
C ILE A 359 8.49 20.16 18.97
N ALA A 360 7.70 21.03 18.36
CA ALA A 360 7.48 21.04 16.91
C ALA A 360 8.81 21.19 16.17
N SER A 361 9.06 20.34 15.18
CA SER A 361 10.23 20.40 14.32
C SER A 361 9.89 19.93 12.91
N GLY A 362 10.77 20.25 11.95
CA GLY A 362 10.66 19.81 10.57
C GLY A 362 9.92 20.80 9.66
N GLU A 363 10.31 20.75 8.38
CA GLU A 363 9.70 21.54 7.31
C GLU A 363 8.61 20.75 6.57
N LEU A 364 7.72 21.46 5.89
CA LEU A 364 6.68 20.85 5.08
C LEU A 364 7.27 20.30 3.77
N GLU A 365 7.04 19.01 3.50
CA GLU A 365 7.44 18.43 2.23
C GLU A 365 6.53 18.91 1.08
N ASN A 366 7.14 19.07 -0.10
CA ASN A 366 6.44 19.35 -1.35
C ASN A 366 5.65 18.10 -1.85
N PRO A 367 4.38 18.25 -2.29
CA PRO A 367 3.52 17.14 -2.73
C PRO A 367 3.97 16.37 -3.98
N VAL A 368 4.94 16.86 -4.77
CA VAL A 368 5.38 16.24 -6.04
C VAL A 368 5.62 14.74 -5.91
N GLY A 369 6.30 14.30 -4.85
CA GLY A 369 6.61 12.88 -4.71
C GLY A 369 5.43 12.01 -4.27
N MET A 370 4.37 12.58 -3.69
CA MET A 370 3.10 11.86 -3.54
C MET A 370 2.35 11.77 -4.86
N GLY A 371 2.45 12.80 -5.71
CA GLY A 371 1.93 12.74 -7.07
C GLY A 371 2.57 11.67 -7.96
N LEU A 372 3.89 11.49 -7.84
CA LEU A 372 4.62 10.37 -8.48
C LEU A 372 4.14 9.01 -7.95
N ALA A 373 3.87 8.93 -6.65
CA ALA A 373 3.26 7.73 -6.07
C ALA A 373 1.87 7.49 -6.65
N ASP A 374 0.97 8.48 -6.65
CA ASP A 374 -0.39 8.38 -7.20
C ASP A 374 -0.43 8.09 -8.72
N ALA A 375 0.66 8.37 -9.43
CA ALA A 375 0.84 8.08 -10.85
C ALA A 375 1.25 6.62 -11.12
N LEU A 376 2.18 6.08 -10.33
CA LEU A 376 2.69 4.70 -10.46
C LEU A 376 1.80 3.67 -9.78
N ASP A 377 1.34 4.04 -8.61
CA ASP A 377 0.51 3.29 -7.70
C ASP A 377 -0.79 4.06 -7.77
N ALA A 378 -1.78 3.60 -8.53
CA ALA A 378 -3.12 4.15 -8.38
C ALA A 378 -3.39 4.22 -6.86
N GLY A 379 -3.48 5.41 -6.26
CA GLY A 379 -2.94 5.62 -4.90
C GLY A 379 -3.60 4.81 -3.78
N PHE A 380 -3.07 3.64 -3.40
CA PHE A 380 -3.87 2.66 -2.64
C PHE A 380 -3.23 1.99 -1.41
N GLU A 381 -2.17 2.54 -0.81
CA GLU A 381 -1.90 2.31 0.61
C GLU A 381 -2.17 3.59 1.44
N LEU A 382 -3.18 3.56 2.30
CA LEU A 382 -3.51 4.70 3.15
C LEU A 382 -2.38 5.05 4.15
N VAL A 383 -1.49 4.11 4.45
CA VAL A 383 -0.45 4.16 5.51
C VAL A 383 0.92 3.86 4.95
#